data_AF-A0A7W0XVL0-F1
#
_entry.id   AF-A0A7W0XVL0-F1
#
_cell.length_a   1.000
_cell.length_b   1.000
_cell.length_c   1.000
_cell.angle_alpha   90.00
_cell.angle_beta   90.00
_cell.angle_gamma   90.00
#
_symmetry.space_group_name_H-M   'P 1'
#
loop_
_entity.id
_entity.type
_entity.pdbx_description
1 polymer ?
#
loop_
_entity_poly.entity_id
_entity_poly.type
_entity_poly.pdbx_seq_one_letter_code
_entity_poly.pdbx_strand_id
1 'polypeptide(L)' 'MATLEIRDLHVTVSTAEGEEKEILNGVDLTVSGGQTHAIMGPNGSGKSTLAYSIAGHPRYNVTRGT' A
#
# COMPACT_ATOMS: atom_id res chain seq x y z
N MET A 1 6.86 22.16 -2.27
CA MET A 1 7.22 21.07 -1.34
C MET A 1 6.64 19.78 -1.89
N ALA A 2 7.30 18.63 -1.70
CA ALA A 2 6.80 17.37 -2.24
C ALA A 2 5.60 16.86 -1.44
N THR A 3 4.63 16.25 -2.11
CA THR A 3 3.47 15.59 -1.51
C THR A 3 3.46 14.15 -1.96
N LEU A 4 3.30 13.21 -1.02
CA LEU A 4 2.95 11.84 -1.36
C LEU A 4 1.42 11.77 -1.44
N GLU A 5 0.92 11.39 -2.61
CA GLU A 5 -0.51 11.20 -2.85
C GLU A 5 -0.74 9.79 -3.37
N ILE A 6 -1.65 9.08 -2.71
CA ILE A 6 -2.12 7.74 -3.05
C ILE A 6 -3.61 7.86 -3.29
N ARG A 7 -4.08 7.38 -4.44
CA ARG A 7 -5.48 7.42 -4.85
C ARG A 7 -5.97 6.04 -5.23
N ASP A 8 -7.03 5.59 -4.56
CA ASP A 8 -7.73 4.35 -4.89
C ASP A 8 -6.78 3.15 -5.09
N LEU A 9 -5.79 3.01 -4.19
CA LEU A 9 -4.72 2.03 -4.35
C LEU A 9 -5.21 0.62 -4.00
N HIS A 10 -5.11 -0.27 -4.98
CA HIS A 10 -5.32 -1.71 -4.81
C HIS A 10 -4.03 -2.48 -5.07
N VAL A 11 -3.76 -3.46 -4.21
CA VAL A 11 -2.52 -4.23 -4.24
C VAL A 11 -2.77 -5.70 -3.97
N THR A 12 -2.17 -6.53 -4.80
CA THR A 12 -2.14 -7.99 -4.63
C THR A 12 -0.75 -8.50 -4.23
N VAL A 13 -0.70 -9.72 -3.72
CA VAL A 13 0.52 -10.50 -3.51
C VAL A 13 0.28 -11.94 -3.95
N SER A 14 1.24 -12.54 -4.64
CA SER A 14 1.21 -13.97 -4.95
C SER A 14 1.43 -14.81 -3.68
N THR A 15 0.55 -15.77 -3.43
CA THR A 15 0.68 -16.73 -2.33
C THR A 15 1.64 -17.85 -2.68
N ALA A 16 1.94 -18.74 -1.71
CA ALA A 16 2.79 -19.89 -1.95
C ALA A 16 2.19 -20.88 -2.96
N GLU A 17 0.87 -20.89 -3.06
CA GLU A 17 0.07 -21.69 -3.99
C GLU A 17 -0.03 -21.05 -5.39
N GLY A 18 0.57 -19.87 -5.59
CA GLY A 18 0.55 -19.14 -6.86
C GLY A 18 -0.73 -18.33 -7.10
N GLU A 19 -1.60 -18.19 -6.10
CA GLU A 19 -2.81 -17.39 -6.20
C GLU A 19 -2.52 -15.90 -5.94
N GLU A 20 -3.14 -15.00 -6.69
CA GLU A 20 -3.08 -13.57 -6.41
C GLU A 20 -4.09 -13.22 -5.32
N LYS A 21 -3.60 -12.75 -4.16
CA LYS A 21 -4.43 -12.32 -3.06
C LYS A 21 -4.46 -10.80 -2.96
N GLU A 22 -5.64 -10.20 -3.04
CA GLU A 22 -5.85 -8.78 -2.76
C GLU A 22 -5.68 -8.47 -1.26
N ILE A 23 -4.87 -7.45 -0.95
CA ILE A 23 -4.56 -7.04 0.42
C ILE A 23 -4.98 -5.60 0.69
N LEU A 24 -4.73 -4.68 -0.27
CA LEU A 24 -5.23 -3.30 -0.19
C LEU A 24 -6.44 -3.18 -1.11
N ASN A 25 -7.52 -2.58 -0.58
CA ASN A 25 -8.84 -2.53 -1.22
C ASN A 25 -9.29 -1.07 -1.41
N GLY A 26 -8.54 -0.27 -2.17
CA GLY A 26 -8.85 1.13 -2.41
C GLY A 26 -8.42 2.04 -1.25
N VAL A 27 -7.11 2.29 -1.15
CA VAL A 27 -6.54 3.17 -0.13
C VAL A 27 -6.32 4.57 -0.71
N ASP A 28 -6.83 5.59 -0.01
CA ASP A 28 -6.51 6.99 -0.25
C ASP A 28 -5.67 7.55 0.90
N LEU A 29 -4.55 8.21 0.58
CA LEU A 29 -3.67 8.83 1.56
C LEU A 29 -2.96 10.03 0.95
N THR A 30 -2.96 11.15 1.66
CA THR A 30 -2.18 12.34 1.30
C THR A 30 -1.27 12.70 2.46
N VAL A 31 0.04 12.77 2.21
CA VAL A 31 1.05 13.21 3.18
C VAL A 31 1.79 14.40 2.62
N SER A 32 1.67 15.54 3.30
CA SER A 32 2.39 16.75 2.91
C SER A 32 3.85 16.68 3.33
N GLY A 33 4.73 17.25 2.51
CA GLY A 33 6.17 17.28 2.80
C GLY A 33 6.49 17.91 4.16
N GLY A 34 7.46 17.32 4.86
CA GLY A 34 7.87 17.74 6.21
C GLY A 34 7.00 17.19 7.34
N GLN A 35 5.98 16.39 7.04
CA GLN A 35 5.15 15.73 8.06
C GLN A 35 5.59 14.29 8.30
N THR A 36 5.52 13.85 9.55
CA THR A 36 5.70 12.44 9.94
C THR A 36 4.36 11.88 10.38
N HIS A 37 3.95 10.76 9.80
CA HIS A 37 2.70 10.07 10.10
C HIS A 37 2.97 8.68 10.65
N ALA A 38 2.12 8.23 11.58
CA ALA A 38 2.13 6.85 12.08
C ALA A 38 0.93 6.09 11.50
N ILE A 39 1.19 4.92 10.90
CA ILE A 39 0.15 4.01 10.43
C ILE A 39 -0.04 2.93 11.49
N MET A 40 -1.25 2.85 12.04
CA MET A 40 -1.59 1.93 13.15
C MET A 40 -2.79 1.06 12.77
N GLY A 41 -2.91 -0.11 13.42
CA GLY A 41 -4.00 -1.05 13.20
C GLY A 41 -3.63 -2.50 13.52
N PRO A 42 -4.61 -3.43 13.58
CA PRO A 42 -4.39 -4.84 13.95
C PRO A 42 -3.44 -5.60 13.01
N ASN A 43 -2.93 -6.75 13.46
CA ASN A 43 -2.16 -7.64 12.59
C ASN A 43 -3.00 -8.08 11.39
N GLY A 44 -2.38 -8.10 10.20
CA GLY A 44 -3.06 -8.46 8.94
C GLY A 44 -3.83 -7.31 8.27
N SER A 45 -3.91 -6.12 8.86
CA SER A 45 -4.68 -4.98 8.29
C SER A 45 -4.03 -4.28 7.08
N GLY A 46 -2.99 -4.86 6.46
CA GLY A 46 -2.35 -4.28 5.26
C GLY A 46 -1.31 -3.17 5.49
N LYS A 47 -0.97 -2.80 6.74
CA LYS A 47 -0.01 -1.70 7.04
C LYS A 47 1.34 -1.87 6.34
N SER A 48 1.99 -3.03 6.52
CA SER A 48 3.28 -3.32 5.90
C SER A 48 3.15 -3.42 4.38
N THR A 49 2.02 -3.94 3.88
CA THR A 49 1.73 -3.98 2.44
C THR A 49 1.69 -2.58 1.85
N LEU A 50 0.97 -1.63 2.48
CA LEU A 50 0.95 -0.24 2.05
C LEU A 50 2.35 0.37 2.05
N ALA A 51 3.11 0.22 3.14
CA ALA A 51 4.46 0.76 3.24
C ALA A 51 5.40 0.20 2.15
N TYR A 52 5.37 -1.12 1.91
CA TYR A 52 6.20 -1.76 0.90
C TYR A 52 5.76 -1.46 -0.53
N SER A 53 4.47 -1.24 -0.77
CA SER A 53 3.95 -0.85 -2.08
C SER A 53 4.43 0.56 -2.45
N ILE A 54 4.35 1.50 -1.50
CA ILE A 54 4.90 2.87 -1.67
C ILE A 54 6.41 2.82 -1.94
N ALA A 55 7.13 1.90 -1.29
CA ALA A 55 8.55 1.71 -1.49
C ALA A 55 8.93 0.96 -2.79
N GLY A 56 7.94 0.55 -3.61
CA GLY A 56 8.18 -0.17 -4.86
C GLY A 56 8.72 -1.59 -4.69
N HIS A 57 8.38 -2.27 -3.58
CA HIS A 57 8.88 -3.62 -3.32
C HIS A 57 8.30 -4.65 -4.31
N PRO A 58 9.13 -5.44 -5.01
CA PRO A 58 8.72 -6.23 -6.19
C PRO A 58 7.75 -7.39 -5.89
N ARG A 59 7.62 -7.78 -4.62
CA ARG A 59 6.65 -8.79 -4.17
C ARG A 59 5.20 -8.34 -4.30
N TYR A 60 4.94 -7.04 -4.30
CA TYR A 60 3.58 -6.50 -4.30
C TYR A 60 3.26 -5.93 -5.67
N ASN A 61 2.09 -6.27 -6.18
CA ASN A 61 1.64 -5.82 -7.48
C ASN A 61 0.51 -4.82 -7.33
N VAL A 62 0.70 -3.61 -7.87
CA VAL A 62 -0.35 -2.59 -7.92
C VAL A 62 -1.29 -2.95 -9.07
N THR A 63 -2.55 -3.21 -8.75
CA THR A 63 -3.56 -3.62 -9.73
C THR A 63 -4.46 -2.47 -10.17
N ARG A 64 -4.59 -1.43 -9.34
CA ARG A 64 -5.38 -0.22 -9.60
C ARG A 64 -4.91 0.92 -8.71
N GLY A 65 -5.19 2.15 -9.17
CA GLY A 65 -4.84 3.38 -8.47
C GLY A 65 -3.46 3.90 -8.85
N THR A 66 -3.06 4.96 -8.16
CA THR A 66 -1.76 5.65 -8.33
C THR A 66 -1.18 6.02 -7.00
#